data_AF-A0A392RD25-F1
#
_entry.id   AF-A0A392RD25-F1
#
_cell.length_a   1.000
_cell.length_b   1.000
_cell.length_c   1.000
_cell.angle_alpha   90.00
_cell.angle_beta   90.00
_cell.angle_gamma   90.00
#
_symmetry.space_group_name_H-M   'P 1'
#
loop_
_entity.id
_entity.type
_entity.pdbx_description
1 polymer ?
#
loop_
_entity_poly.entity_id
_entity_poly.type
_entity_poly.pdbx_seq_one_letter_code
_entity_poly.pdbx_strand_id
1 'polypeptide(L)'
;MHNSNSWTWIWKIAAPEKIKFFIWCACHNAIPTLSLLCRRNLAQSDIRPRCSTSEETILHCIRDCNTAQSIWNSLGFRSAEFFNPSDPEVWLRNNSSGNKAPIFLAGLWWNWRARN
;
A
#
# COMPACT_ATOMS: atom_id res chain seq x y z
N MET A 1 22.40 5.29 15.93
CA MET A 1 21.41 6.29 16.37
C MET A 1 20.64 6.72 15.13
N HIS A 2 19.43 6.18 14.94
CA HIS A 2 18.59 6.45 13.77
C HIS A 2 18.16 7.92 13.76
N ASN A 3 18.64 8.68 12.78
CA ASN A 3 18.15 10.04 12.53
C ASN A 3 16.65 9.98 12.28
N SER A 4 15.90 10.80 13.01
CA SER A 4 14.46 11.04 12.90
C SER A 4 13.91 10.84 11.48
N ASN A 5 13.23 9.71 11.24
CA ASN A 5 12.43 9.49 10.04
C ASN A 5 11.26 10.46 10.06
N SER A 6 11.50 11.66 9.57
CA SER A 6 10.49 12.70 9.50
C SER A 6 9.41 12.27 8.50
N TRP A 7 8.24 11.91 9.01
CA TRP A 7 7.02 11.65 8.22
C TRP A 7 6.51 12.88 7.45
N THR A 8 7.22 14.00 7.52
CA THR A 8 6.91 15.24 6.77
C THR A 8 6.84 15.03 5.26
N TRP A 9 7.54 14.02 4.72
CA TRP A 9 7.48 13.73 3.29
C TRP A 9 6.05 13.35 2.85
N ILE A 10 5.29 12.64 3.68
CA ILE A 10 3.91 12.23 3.39
C ILE A 10 3.03 13.47 3.20
N TRP A 11 3.18 14.44 4.09
CA TRP A 11 2.35 15.65 4.10
C TRP A 11 2.68 16.61 2.95
N LYS A 12 3.89 16.50 2.38
CA LYS A 12 4.35 17.25 1.20
C LYS A 12 3.85 16.68 -0.13
N ILE A 13 3.26 15.48 -0.15
CA ILE A 13 2.73 14.88 -1.38
C ILE A 13 1.59 15.75 -1.93
N ALA A 14 1.60 16.01 -3.23
CA ALA A 14 0.48 16.67 -3.91
C ALA A 14 -0.69 15.68 -4.13
N ALA A 15 -1.41 15.34 -3.06
CA ALA A 15 -2.54 14.43 -3.07
C ALA A 15 -3.61 14.84 -2.05
N PRO A 16 -4.86 14.38 -2.20
CA PRO A 16 -5.89 14.54 -1.17
C PRO A 16 -5.45 13.99 0.19
N GLU A 17 -5.86 14.66 1.28
CA GLU A 17 -5.51 14.28 2.66
C GLU A 17 -5.85 12.82 2.99
N LYS A 18 -6.96 12.29 2.45
CA LYS A 18 -7.32 10.87 2.61
C LYS A 18 -6.25 9.89 2.10
N ILE A 19 -5.54 10.24 1.02
CA ILE A 19 -4.47 9.41 0.46
C ILE A 19 -3.22 9.53 1.32
N LYS A 20 -2.88 10.74 1.79
CA LYS A 20 -1.77 10.97 2.71
C LYS A 20 -1.96 10.19 4.01
N PHE A 21 -3.16 10.26 4.58
CA PHE A 21 -3.51 9.51 5.78
C PHE A 21 -3.43 8.00 5.55
N PHE A 22 -3.92 7.52 4.41
CA PHE A 22 -3.78 6.13 4.02
C PHE A 22 -2.30 5.68 3.94
N ILE A 23 -1.44 6.46 3.28
CA ILE A 23 0.01 6.20 3.19
C ILE A 23 0.64 6.15 4.60
N TRP A 24 0.27 7.09 5.47
CA TRP A 24 0.72 7.09 6.85
C TRP A 24 0.31 5.80 7.59
N CYS A 25 -0.97 5.40 7.50
CA CYS A 25 -1.41 4.13 8.09
C CYS A 25 -0.67 2.92 7.50
N ALA A 26 -0.39 2.92 6.19
CA ALA A 26 0.33 1.84 5.52
C ALA A 26 1.76 1.69 6.04
N CYS A 27 2.49 2.80 6.18
CA CYS A 27 3.85 2.80 6.75
C CYS A 27 3.87 2.31 8.21
N HIS A 28 2.80 2.57 8.97
CA HIS A 28 2.69 2.17 10.37
C HIS A 28 2.05 0.79 10.58
N ASN A 29 1.79 0.00 9.53
CA ASN A 29 1.03 -1.26 9.61
C ASN A 29 -0.31 -1.11 10.37
N ALA A 30 -0.90 0.08 10.31
CA ALA A 30 -2.11 0.46 11.03
C ALA A 30 -3.38 0.33 10.17
N ILE A 31 -3.22 -0.16 8.93
CA ILE A 31 -4.34 -0.47 8.05
C ILE A 31 -4.97 -1.79 8.50
N PRO A 32 -6.31 -1.85 8.65
CA PRO A 32 -6.99 -3.11 8.93
C PRO A 32 -6.79 -4.08 7.76
N THR A 33 -5.78 -4.93 7.87
CA THR A 33 -5.66 -6.16 7.08
C THR A 33 -6.36 -7.29 7.83
N LEU A 34 -6.80 -8.35 7.14
CA LEU A 34 -7.36 -9.51 7.83
C LEU A 34 -6.34 -10.10 8.81
N SER A 35 -5.05 -10.08 8.45
CA SER A 35 -3.97 -10.48 9.35
C SER A 35 -3.92 -9.65 10.65
N LEU A 36 -4.12 -8.33 10.59
CA LEU A 36 -4.15 -7.46 11.77
C LEU A 36 -5.43 -7.67 12.60
N LEU A 37 -6.57 -7.89 11.93
CA LEU A 37 -7.85 -8.15 12.59
C LEU A 37 -7.88 -9.53 13.28
N CYS A 38 -7.32 -10.56 12.63
CA CYS A 38 -7.11 -11.89 13.23
C CYS A 38 -6.13 -11.82 14.41
N ARG A 39 -4.99 -11.12 14.28
CA ARG A 39 -4.04 -10.93 15.41
C ARG A 39 -4.66 -10.20 16.60
N ARG A 40 -5.66 -9.35 16.37
CA ARG A 40 -6.37 -8.62 17.43
C ARG A 40 -7.60 -9.36 17.97
N ASN A 41 -7.88 -10.58 17.52
CA ASN A 41 -9.11 -11.33 17.84
C ASN A 41 -10.41 -10.58 17.49
N LEU A 42 -10.36 -9.66 16.51
CA LEU A 42 -11.48 -8.80 16.14
C LEU A 42 -12.26 -9.27 14.89
N ALA A 43 -11.84 -10.35 14.24
CA ALA A 43 -12.51 -10.86 13.05
C ALA A 43 -13.08 -12.27 13.26
N GLN A 44 -14.42 -12.37 13.20
CA GLN A 44 -15.14 -13.57 12.79
C GLN A 44 -15.44 -13.41 11.28
N SER A 45 -14.61 -14.04 10.45
CA SER A 45 -14.89 -14.54 9.09
C SER A 45 -15.47 -13.70 7.94
N ASP A 46 -15.75 -12.40 8.02
CA ASP A 46 -16.38 -11.69 6.86
C ASP A 46 -15.44 -10.92 5.92
N ILE A 47 -14.19 -10.66 6.30
CA ILE A 47 -13.20 -10.09 5.37
C ILE A 47 -12.49 -11.26 4.70
N ARG A 48 -13.00 -11.67 3.53
CA ARG A 48 -12.38 -12.72 2.74
C ARG A 48 -11.05 -12.22 2.19
N PRO A 49 -9.94 -12.95 2.37
CA PRO A 49 -8.70 -12.64 1.69
C PRO A 49 -8.97 -12.55 0.19
N ARG A 50 -8.52 -11.47 -0.45
CA ARG A 50 -8.57 -11.33 -1.91
C ARG A 50 -7.73 -12.40 -2.61
N CYS A 51 -6.77 -12.98 -1.89
CA CYS A 51 -6.00 -14.16 -2.29
C CYS A 51 -5.87 -15.14 -1.12
N SER A 52 -6.10 -16.42 -1.38
CA SER A 52 -6.03 -17.51 -0.39
C SER A 52 -4.61 -18.07 -0.18
N THR A 53 -3.60 -17.46 -0.79
CA THR A 53 -2.30 -18.10 -1.05
C THR A 53 -1.12 -17.58 -0.22
N SER A 54 -1.27 -16.48 0.55
CA SER A 54 -0.18 -15.93 1.36
C SER A 54 -0.66 -15.20 2.62
N GLU A 55 0.23 -15.03 3.61
CA GLU A 55 0.00 -14.11 4.73
C GLU A 55 -0.32 -12.72 4.19
N GLU A 56 -1.48 -12.18 4.58
CA GLU A 56 -1.97 -10.93 4.02
C GLU A 56 -1.21 -9.74 4.62
N THR A 57 -0.18 -9.27 3.93
CA THR A 57 0.55 -8.04 4.28
C THR A 57 -0.06 -6.83 3.58
N ILE A 58 0.26 -5.62 4.03
CA ILE A 58 -0.20 -4.40 3.35
C ILE A 58 0.28 -4.35 1.90
N LEU A 59 1.55 -4.70 1.64
CA LEU A 59 2.10 -4.79 0.28
C LEU A 59 1.39 -5.85 -0.56
N HIS A 60 1.04 -7.00 0.02
CA HIS A 60 0.23 -7.99 -0.70
C HIS A 60 -1.12 -7.41 -1.13
N CYS A 61 -1.79 -6.70 -0.23
CA CYS A 61 -3.11 -6.13 -0.50
C CYS A 61 -3.11 -5.09 -1.64
N ILE A 62 -2.06 -4.26 -1.70
CA ILE A 62 -2.02 -3.09 -2.58
C ILE A 62 -1.06 -3.22 -3.75
N ARG A 63 -0.20 -4.24 -3.78
CA ARG A 63 0.86 -4.43 -4.78
C ARG A 63 0.98 -5.87 -5.26
N ASP A 64 1.18 -6.83 -4.37
CA ASP A 64 1.66 -8.17 -4.77
C ASP A 64 0.56 -9.17 -5.10
N CYS A 65 -0.69 -8.95 -4.69
CA CYS A 65 -1.76 -9.84 -5.12
C CYS A 65 -1.98 -9.76 -6.64
N ASN A 66 -2.35 -10.88 -7.27
CA ASN A 66 -2.51 -10.98 -8.74
C ASN A 66 -3.39 -9.86 -9.31
N THR A 67 -4.46 -9.52 -8.60
CA THR A 67 -5.36 -8.45 -9.02
C THR A 67 -4.72 -7.07 -8.91
N ALA A 68 -3.92 -6.80 -7.87
CA ALA A 68 -3.19 -5.54 -7.77
C ALA A 68 -2.09 -5.43 -8.82
N GLN A 69 -1.33 -6.51 -9.06
CA GLN A 69 -0.33 -6.56 -10.11
C GLN A 69 -0.94 -6.27 -11.50
N SER A 70 -2.11 -6.83 -11.80
CA SER A 70 -2.82 -6.56 -13.05
C SER A 70 -3.16 -5.07 -13.23
N ILE A 71 -3.63 -4.41 -12.17
CA ILE A 71 -3.89 -2.96 -12.16
C ILE A 71 -2.59 -2.19 -12.39
N TRP A 72 -1.52 -2.51 -11.67
CA TRP A 72 -0.22 -1.85 -11.82
C TRP A 72 0.36 -1.98 -13.23
N ASN A 73 0.29 -3.19 -13.80
CA ASN A 73 0.74 -3.45 -15.16
C ASN A 73 -0.05 -2.65 -16.21
N SER A 74 -1.35 -2.46 -15.99
CA SER A 74 -2.23 -1.63 -16.83
C SER A 74 -1.91 -0.14 -16.71
N LEU A 75 -1.48 0.31 -15.53
CA LEU A 75 -1.02 1.69 -15.27
C LEU A 75 0.44 1.94 -15.71
N GLY A 76 1.13 0.94 -16.26
CA GLY A 76 2.50 1.07 -16.76
C GLY A 76 3.61 0.84 -15.73
N PHE A 77 3.28 0.30 -14.55
CA PHE A 77 4.24 -0.12 -13.53
C PHE A 77 4.55 -1.62 -13.68
N ARG A 78 5.45 -1.94 -14.63
CA ARG A 78 5.79 -3.32 -15.01
C ARG A 78 7.21 -3.74 -14.62
N SER A 79 7.99 -2.80 -14.11
CA SER A 79 9.42 -3.02 -13.89
C SER A 79 9.65 -3.86 -12.62
N ALA A 80 10.67 -4.71 -12.62
CA ALA A 80 10.97 -5.54 -11.46
C ALA A 80 11.32 -4.68 -10.22
N GLU A 81 11.93 -3.52 -10.44
CA GLU A 81 12.28 -2.55 -9.40
C GLU A 81 11.05 -2.00 -8.68
N PHE A 82 9.89 -1.96 -9.34
CA PHE A 82 8.63 -1.55 -8.71
C PHE A 82 8.15 -2.58 -7.68
N PHE A 83 8.35 -3.88 -7.93
CA PHE A 83 7.88 -4.97 -7.09
C PHE A 83 8.94 -5.47 -6.09
N ASN A 84 10.19 -5.02 -6.21
CA ASN A 84 11.31 -5.49 -5.39
C ASN A 84 11.28 -5.05 -3.91
N PRO A 85 10.99 -3.77 -3.55
CA PRO A 85 11.14 -3.32 -2.16
C PRO A 85 10.23 -4.09 -1.20
N SER A 86 10.79 -4.78 -0.20
CA SER A 86 9.98 -5.52 0.79
C SER A 86 9.41 -4.63 1.89
N ASP A 87 9.95 -3.42 2.05
CA ASP A 87 9.49 -2.43 3.01
C ASP A 87 8.40 -1.51 2.39
N PRO A 88 7.18 -1.46 2.97
CA PRO A 88 6.12 -0.58 2.49
C PRO A 88 6.51 0.90 2.49
N GLU A 89 7.26 1.39 3.48
CA GLU A 89 7.67 2.79 3.56
C GLU A 89 8.57 3.14 2.37
N VAL A 90 9.58 2.31 2.12
CA VAL A 90 10.52 2.50 1.01
C VAL A 90 9.78 2.49 -0.33
N TRP A 91 8.87 1.53 -0.52
CA TRP A 91 8.08 1.44 -1.75
C TRP A 91 7.18 2.66 -1.97
N LEU A 92 6.46 3.10 -0.94
CA LEU A 92 5.57 4.26 -1.01
C LEU A 92 6.36 5.53 -1.27
N ARG A 93 7.49 5.72 -0.57
CA ARG A 93 8.33 6.92 -0.70
C ARG A 93 8.92 7.05 -2.09
N ASN A 94 9.45 5.96 -2.65
CA ASN A 94 10.09 5.96 -3.97
C ASN A 94 9.12 6.33 -5.10
N ASN A 95 7.84 5.97 -4.96
CA ASN A 95 6.85 6.15 -6.02
C ASN A 95 5.93 7.37 -5.82
N SER A 96 5.96 8.01 -4.64
CA SER A 96 5.14 9.18 -4.33
C SER A 96 5.71 10.52 -4.83
N SER A 97 6.84 10.49 -5.56
CA SER A 97 7.52 11.67 -6.11
C SER A 97 7.84 11.50 -7.60
N GLY A 98 7.98 12.62 -8.32
CA GLY A 98 8.31 12.63 -9.75
C GLY A 98 7.10 12.48 -10.69
N ASN A 99 7.36 12.35 -11.98
CA ASN A 99 6.33 12.47 -13.03
C ASN A 99 5.25 11.38 -12.98
N LYS A 100 5.56 10.20 -12.46
CA LYS A 100 4.61 9.08 -12.33
C LYS A 100 3.82 9.10 -11.03
N ALA A 101 4.15 9.99 -10.09
CA ALA A 101 3.51 10.04 -8.77
C ALA A 101 1.99 10.19 -8.82
N PRO A 102 1.38 11.05 -9.68
CA PRO A 102 -0.07 11.16 -9.73
C PRO A 102 -0.77 9.85 -10.11
N ILE A 103 -0.23 9.14 -11.11
CA ILE A 103 -0.76 7.84 -11.57
C ILE A 103 -0.54 6.78 -10.49
N PHE A 104 0.63 6.79 -9.85
CA PHE A 104 0.93 5.90 -8.73
C PHE A 104 -0.08 6.08 -7.59
N LEU A 105 -0.29 7.31 -7.13
CA LEU A 105 -1.17 7.63 -6.00
C LEU A 105 -2.64 7.29 -6.33
N ALA A 106 -3.07 7.52 -7.57
CA ALA A 106 -4.39 7.10 -8.05
C ALA A 106 -4.52 5.56 -8.05
N GLY A 107 -3.53 4.85 -8.59
CA GLY A 107 -3.49 3.39 -8.61
C GLY A 107 -3.44 2.77 -7.20
N LEU A 108 -2.72 3.41 -6.29
CA LEU A 108 -2.62 3.01 -4.88
C LEU A 108 -3.99 3.09 -4.21
N TRP A 109 -4.66 4.23 -4.36
CA TRP A 109 -6.01 4.42 -3.84
C TRP A 109 -7.03 3.47 -4.47
N TRP A 110 -6.93 3.24 -5.79
CA TRP A 110 -7.81 2.32 -6.50
C TRP A 110 -7.66 0.89 -6.02
N ASN A 111 -6.42 0.43 -5.83
CA ASN A 111 -6.13 -0.90 -5.30
C ASN A 111 -6.70 -1.10 -3.90
N TRP A 112 -6.59 -0.07 -3.04
CA TRP A 112 -7.18 -0.10 -1.70
C TRP A 112 -8.71 -0.13 -1.72
N ARG A 113 -9.33 0.73 -2.54
CA ARG A 113 -10.80 0.82 -2.68
C ARG A 113 -11.41 -0.41 -3.37
N ALA A 114 -10.68 -1.08 -4.26
CA ALA A 114 -11.17 -2.33 -4.86
C ALA A 114 -11.27 -3.47 -3.84
N ARG A 115 -10.66 -3.32 -2.66
CA ARG A 115 -10.65 -4.31 -1.58
C ARG A 115 -11.64 -4.00 -0.45
N ASN A 116 -11.92 -2.73 -0.16
CA ASN A 116 -12.83 -2.27 0.91
C ASN A 116 -13.92 -1.38 0.33
#